data_AF-A0ABD4E1F3-F1
#
_entry.id   AF-A0ABD4E1F3-F1
#
_cell.length_a   1.000
_cell.length_b   1.000
_cell.length_c   1.000
_cell.angle_alpha   90.00
_cell.angle_beta   90.00
_cell.angle_gamma   90.00
#
_symmetry.space_group_name_H-M   'P 1'
#
loop_
_entity.id
_entity.type
_entity.pdbx_description
1 polymer ?
#
loop_
_entity_poly.entity_id
_entity_poly.type
_entity_poly.pdbx_seq_one_letter_code
_entity_poly.pdbx_strand_id
1 'polypeptide(L)'
;MATKTITTGGRRAGKTTAMNDQVAQANAKGAAAAVVGREGVTVHEPGKKPRKVPRTQVTDAPKDGKEKRTAARKTAAKSPAKGKAAPKAVKPPVEPASTPAPAAKRPVGRPTVYRDEFCNMLLSFFRIDVEREVEVTKQDKDGKPVTVTETVVNRFPTLERFADSINVTRQTLHDWATAVESDGTTLKHPEFSYTYARARDLQAALIQEGGMGGLYESRFATLAAKNLAGWRDQVEQTVTATVTQATVDELDALYADGMAQAEAGRNAVAARRQAREEAQLAGQGK
;
A
#
# COMPACT_ATOMS: atom_id res chain seq x y z
N MET A 1 -14.72 -35.34 42.13
CA MET A 1 -14.55 -33.87 41.93
C MET A 1 -15.57 -33.43 40.90
N ALA A 2 -16.27 -32.31 41.11
CA ALA A 2 -17.39 -31.90 40.25
C ALA A 2 -16.97 -30.85 39.21
N THR A 3 -17.16 -31.16 37.93
CA THR A 3 -16.93 -30.24 36.80
C THR A 3 -18.17 -29.36 36.59
N LYS A 4 -18.06 -28.04 36.79
CA LYS A 4 -19.11 -27.08 36.44
C LYS A 4 -18.98 -26.63 34.99
N THR A 5 -19.93 -27.00 34.15
CA THR A 5 -20.09 -26.44 32.80
C THR A 5 -21.02 -25.24 32.88
N ILE A 6 -20.55 -24.04 32.52
CA ILE A 6 -21.36 -22.80 32.53
C ILE A 6 -21.47 -22.26 31.11
N THR A 7 -22.69 -22.28 30.57
CA THR A 7 -23.02 -21.70 29.27
C THR A 7 -23.43 -20.23 29.45
N THR A 8 -22.58 -19.29 29.03
CA THR A 8 -22.93 -17.86 28.99
C THR A 8 -23.28 -17.41 27.57
N GLY A 9 -24.56 -17.16 27.34
CA GLY A 9 -25.03 -16.34 26.21
C GLY A 9 -25.19 -14.89 26.62
N GLY A 10 -24.85 -13.94 25.73
CA GLY A 10 -25.14 -12.52 25.92
C GLY A 10 -24.01 -11.54 25.60
N ARG A 11 -24.27 -10.66 24.64
CA ARG A 11 -23.71 -9.30 24.39
C ARG A 11 -22.18 -9.13 24.26
N ARG A 12 -21.75 -8.56 23.13
CA ARG A 12 -20.34 -8.23 22.81
C ARG A 12 -19.93 -6.88 23.43
N ALA A 13 -19.41 -6.91 24.65
CA ALA A 13 -18.50 -5.87 25.18
C ALA A 13 -17.61 -6.51 26.27
N GLY A 14 -16.29 -6.28 26.25
CA GLY A 14 -15.37 -6.75 27.31
C GLY A 14 -14.76 -8.15 27.17
N LYS A 15 -14.77 -8.76 25.97
CA LYS A 15 -14.36 -10.18 25.79
C LYS A 15 -12.85 -10.46 25.93
N THR A 16 -11.99 -9.44 25.89
CA THR A 16 -10.52 -9.57 26.04
C THR A 16 -10.07 -9.42 27.48
N THR A 17 -10.62 -8.48 28.25
CA THR A 17 -10.23 -8.24 29.66
C THR A 17 -10.55 -9.45 30.53
N ALA A 18 -11.78 -9.96 30.46
CA ALA A 18 -12.22 -11.15 31.19
C ALA A 18 -11.42 -12.42 30.85
N MET A 19 -10.77 -12.46 29.67
CA MET A 19 -9.95 -13.60 29.23
C MET A 19 -8.57 -13.60 29.90
N ASN A 20 -8.00 -12.42 30.18
CA ASN A 20 -6.74 -12.30 30.92
C ASN A 20 -6.93 -12.57 32.42
N ASP A 21 -8.00 -12.02 33.02
CA ASP A 21 -8.27 -12.19 34.47
C ASP A 21 -8.50 -13.66 34.85
N GLN A 22 -9.16 -14.44 33.98
CA GLN A 22 -9.39 -15.87 34.21
C GLN A 22 -8.10 -16.69 34.13
N VAL A 23 -7.17 -16.35 33.23
CA VAL A 23 -5.84 -17.01 33.16
C VAL A 23 -4.98 -16.64 34.37
N ALA A 24 -5.04 -15.39 34.84
CA ALA A 24 -4.35 -14.97 36.06
C ALA A 24 -4.87 -15.72 37.31
N GLN A 25 -6.19 -15.85 37.47
CA GLN A 25 -6.78 -16.56 38.61
C GLN A 25 -6.55 -18.08 38.61
N ALA A 26 -6.42 -18.71 37.43
CA ALA A 26 -6.09 -20.13 37.33
C ALA A 26 -4.63 -20.41 37.77
N ASN A 27 -3.68 -19.60 37.30
CA ASN A 27 -2.27 -19.71 37.67
C ASN A 27 -2.06 -19.50 39.18
N ALA A 28 -2.79 -18.57 39.81
CA ALA A 28 -2.73 -18.32 41.25
C ALA A 28 -3.22 -19.49 42.14
N LYS A 29 -3.89 -20.51 41.56
CA LYS A 29 -4.46 -21.65 42.30
C LYS A 29 -3.83 -23.00 41.94
N GLY A 30 -2.77 -23.01 41.13
CA GLY A 30 -2.04 -24.24 40.77
C GLY A 30 -2.83 -25.28 39.95
N ALA A 31 -3.99 -24.91 39.41
CA ALA A 31 -4.87 -25.81 38.66
C ALA A 31 -4.67 -25.63 37.14
N ALA A 32 -4.55 -26.75 36.42
CA ALA A 32 -4.39 -26.72 34.96
C ALA A 32 -5.67 -26.22 34.28
N ALA A 33 -5.53 -25.26 33.35
CA ALA A 33 -6.64 -24.68 32.60
C ALA A 33 -6.66 -25.24 31.16
N ALA A 34 -7.78 -25.85 30.77
CA ALA A 34 -8.04 -26.28 29.40
C ALA A 34 -8.88 -25.22 28.67
N VAL A 35 -8.27 -24.53 27.70
CA VAL A 35 -8.94 -23.51 26.89
C VAL A 35 -9.29 -24.11 25.53
N VAL A 36 -10.59 -24.14 25.20
CA VAL A 36 -11.09 -24.66 23.91
C VAL A 36 -11.25 -23.51 22.93
N GLY A 37 -10.31 -23.41 21.98
CA GLY A 37 -10.33 -22.44 20.89
C GLY A 37 -10.88 -23.01 19.59
N ARG A 38 -11.10 -22.15 18.59
CA ARG A 38 -11.58 -22.53 17.25
C ARG A 38 -10.59 -23.45 16.48
N GLU A 39 -9.34 -23.50 16.91
CA GLU A 39 -8.29 -24.37 16.36
C GLU A 39 -8.03 -25.66 17.18
N GLY A 40 -8.72 -25.87 18.31
CA GLY A 40 -8.51 -27.03 19.19
C GLY A 40 -8.35 -26.67 20.66
N VAL A 41 -7.97 -27.65 21.47
CA VAL A 41 -7.79 -27.50 22.92
C VAL A 41 -6.32 -27.20 23.24
N THR A 42 -6.07 -26.09 23.93
CA THR A 42 -4.78 -25.77 24.54
C THR A 42 -4.88 -25.94 26.05
N VAL A 43 -4.05 -26.85 26.60
CA VAL A 43 -3.95 -27.08 28.04
C VAL A 43 -2.72 -26.32 28.56
N HIS A 44 -2.93 -25.50 29.58
CA HIS A 44 -1.87 -24.80 30.31
C HIS A 44 -1.64 -25.45 31.68
N GLU A 45 -0.46 -26.03 31.87
CA GLU A 45 0.07 -26.44 33.18
C GLU A 45 1.03 -25.35 33.69
N PRO A 46 1.05 -25.05 35.01
CA PRO A 46 2.02 -24.13 35.58
C PRO A 46 3.46 -24.66 35.40
N GLY A 47 4.36 -23.79 34.92
CA GLY A 47 5.79 -24.09 34.78
C GLY A 47 6.24 -24.72 33.45
N LYS A 48 5.35 -24.96 32.47
CA LYS A 48 5.73 -25.48 31.13
C LYS A 48 5.21 -24.60 30.00
N LYS A 49 5.96 -24.54 28.89
CA LYS A 49 5.51 -23.88 27.65
C LYS A 49 4.30 -24.64 27.07
N PRO A 50 3.26 -23.95 26.55
CA PRO A 50 2.04 -24.61 26.07
C PRO A 50 2.32 -25.53 24.88
N ARG A 51 1.79 -26.76 24.94
CA ARG A 51 2.00 -27.80 23.93
C ARG A 51 0.73 -27.99 23.10
N LYS A 52 0.78 -27.66 21.80
CA LYS A 52 -0.35 -27.87 20.88
C LYS A 52 -0.50 -29.38 20.60
N VAL A 53 -1.61 -29.98 21.01
CA VAL A 53 -1.92 -31.40 20.74
C VAL A 53 -2.63 -31.53 19.40
N PRO A 54 -2.09 -32.26 18.40
CA PRO A 54 -2.73 -32.43 17.11
C PRO A 54 -3.94 -33.38 17.20
N ARG A 55 -4.98 -33.07 16.42
CA ARG A 55 -6.21 -33.86 16.33
C ARG A 55 -5.96 -35.15 15.54
N THR A 56 -6.23 -36.31 16.15
CA THR A 56 -6.20 -37.61 15.48
C THR A 56 -7.16 -37.62 14.30
N GLN A 57 -6.66 -37.97 13.10
CA GLN A 57 -7.50 -38.17 11.91
C GLN A 57 -7.95 -39.63 11.86
N VAL A 58 -9.24 -39.85 11.63
CA VAL A 58 -9.78 -41.17 11.27
C VAL A 58 -9.64 -41.31 9.76
N THR A 59 -9.01 -42.40 9.32
CA THR A 59 -8.74 -42.70 7.91
C THR A 59 -9.75 -43.68 7.35
N ASP A 60 -10.24 -43.40 6.14
CA ASP A 60 -10.59 -44.44 5.16
C ASP A 60 -10.23 -43.93 3.76
N ALA A 61 -9.76 -44.83 2.89
CA ALA A 61 -9.21 -44.56 1.56
C ALA A 61 -10.10 -45.30 0.48
N PRO A 62 -9.85 -45.30 -0.86
CA PRO A 62 -8.54 -45.31 -1.55
C PRO A 62 -8.35 -44.43 -2.81
N LYS A 63 -7.07 -44.09 -3.04
CA LYS A 63 -6.22 -44.15 -4.27
C LYS A 63 -6.88 -44.18 -5.67
N ASP A 64 -6.34 -43.53 -6.71
CA ASP A 64 -4.93 -43.14 -6.98
C ASP A 64 -4.87 -41.80 -7.80
N GLY A 65 -3.96 -41.42 -8.71
CA GLY A 65 -2.74 -42.07 -9.23
C GLY A 65 -2.10 -41.35 -10.43
N LYS A 66 -0.78 -41.03 -10.34
CA LYS A 66 0.12 -40.50 -11.41
C LYS A 66 -0.31 -39.14 -12.04
N GLU A 67 0.53 -38.32 -12.70
CA GLU A 67 1.98 -38.36 -12.99
C GLU A 67 2.56 -36.92 -13.10
N LYS A 68 3.88 -36.75 -13.01
CA LYS A 68 4.56 -35.45 -13.18
C LYS A 68 4.76 -35.10 -14.66
N ARG A 69 4.47 -33.86 -15.08
CA ARG A 69 5.04 -33.29 -16.33
C ARG A 69 5.50 -31.84 -16.13
N THR A 70 6.80 -31.63 -16.25
CA THR A 70 7.43 -30.32 -16.48
C THR A 70 7.59 -30.09 -17.99
N ALA A 71 7.35 -28.86 -18.46
CA ALA A 71 7.70 -28.44 -19.82
C ALA A 71 7.95 -26.93 -19.87
N ALA A 72 9.08 -26.54 -20.48
CA ALA A 72 9.52 -25.15 -20.55
C ALA A 72 8.71 -24.32 -21.58
N ARG A 73 8.38 -23.08 -21.22
CA ARG A 73 7.71 -22.13 -22.12
C ARG A 73 8.75 -21.29 -22.87
N LYS A 74 9.03 -21.65 -24.14
CA LYS A 74 9.86 -20.82 -25.03
C LYS A 74 9.20 -19.46 -25.30
N THR A 75 10.01 -18.41 -25.31
CA THR A 75 9.65 -17.05 -25.74
C THR A 75 9.64 -16.97 -27.28
N ALA A 76 8.58 -16.45 -27.86
CA ALA A 76 8.51 -16.17 -29.30
C ALA A 76 8.93 -14.72 -29.58
N ALA A 77 9.88 -14.54 -30.50
CA ALA A 77 10.44 -13.23 -30.84
C ALA A 77 9.56 -12.45 -31.84
N LYS A 78 9.75 -11.13 -31.83
CA LYS A 78 8.95 -10.13 -32.55
C LYS A 78 9.55 -9.82 -33.93
N SER A 79 8.87 -10.22 -35.01
CA SER A 79 9.27 -9.90 -36.39
C SER A 79 8.82 -8.49 -36.81
N PRO A 80 9.70 -7.62 -37.32
CA PRO A 80 9.31 -6.33 -37.89
C PRO A 80 9.06 -6.43 -39.41
N ALA A 81 7.87 -6.03 -39.86
CA ALA A 81 7.55 -5.96 -41.28
C ALA A 81 8.15 -4.69 -41.92
N LYS A 82 8.94 -4.84 -42.98
CA LYS A 82 9.59 -3.73 -43.71
C LYS A 82 8.80 -3.39 -44.98
N GLY A 83 7.94 -2.38 -44.89
CA GLY A 83 7.11 -1.91 -46.01
C GLY A 83 7.94 -1.27 -47.13
N LYS A 84 7.56 -1.53 -48.39
CA LYS A 84 8.21 -0.98 -49.58
C LYS A 84 7.74 0.45 -49.86
N ALA A 85 8.66 1.32 -50.28
CA ALA A 85 8.34 2.66 -50.75
C ALA A 85 7.81 2.64 -52.20
N ALA A 86 6.84 3.51 -52.50
CA ALA A 86 6.36 3.78 -53.85
C ALA A 86 6.79 5.19 -54.31
N PRO A 87 7.06 5.43 -55.61
CA PRO A 87 7.69 6.66 -56.08
C PRO A 87 6.73 7.86 -56.18
N LYS A 88 7.30 9.07 -56.11
CA LYS A 88 6.59 10.35 -56.28
C LYS A 88 6.07 10.50 -57.72
N ALA A 89 4.78 10.79 -57.86
CA ALA A 89 4.21 11.34 -59.10
C ALA A 89 4.24 12.87 -59.08
N VAL A 90 4.58 13.46 -60.23
CA VAL A 90 4.66 14.92 -60.44
C VAL A 90 3.25 15.50 -60.65
N LYS A 91 2.96 16.66 -60.05
CA LYS A 91 1.75 17.45 -60.36
C LYS A 91 2.08 18.55 -61.37
N PRO A 92 1.26 18.77 -62.42
CA PRO A 92 1.34 19.97 -63.24
C PRO A 92 0.78 21.20 -62.49
N PRO A 93 1.13 22.43 -62.91
CA PRO A 93 0.77 23.66 -62.21
C PRO A 93 -0.68 24.08 -62.50
N VAL A 94 -1.35 24.67 -61.51
CA VAL A 94 -2.67 25.32 -61.65
C VAL A 94 -2.57 26.71 -61.04
N GLU A 95 -2.97 27.72 -61.82
CA GLU A 95 -2.96 29.14 -61.45
C GLU A 95 -4.05 29.50 -60.41
N PRO A 96 -3.94 30.65 -59.72
CA PRO A 96 -4.58 30.86 -58.43
C PRO A 96 -6.03 31.35 -58.53
N ALA A 97 -6.97 30.61 -57.96
CA ALA A 97 -8.36 31.02 -57.83
C ALA A 97 -8.83 31.04 -56.36
N SER A 98 -9.29 32.21 -55.92
CA SER A 98 -10.09 32.49 -54.71
C SER A 98 -9.58 32.02 -53.35
N THR A 99 -9.30 32.97 -52.47
CA THR A 99 -9.06 32.77 -51.03
C THR A 99 -10.32 32.26 -50.33
N PRO A 100 -10.35 31.04 -49.75
CA PRO A 100 -11.41 30.66 -48.83
C PRO A 100 -11.15 31.29 -47.45
N ALA A 101 -12.19 31.82 -46.83
CA ALA A 101 -12.16 32.35 -45.46
C ALA A 101 -11.60 31.32 -44.46
N PRO A 102 -10.97 31.74 -43.35
CA PRO A 102 -10.29 30.83 -42.43
C PRO A 102 -11.26 29.82 -41.83
N ALA A 103 -11.18 28.58 -42.32
CA ALA A 103 -11.96 27.47 -41.80
C ALA A 103 -11.64 27.29 -40.31
N ALA A 104 -12.68 27.37 -39.47
CA ALA A 104 -12.55 27.18 -38.03
C ALA A 104 -11.86 25.83 -37.75
N LYS A 105 -10.69 25.90 -37.11
CA LYS A 105 -9.90 24.71 -36.75
C LYS A 105 -10.78 23.83 -35.87
N ARG A 106 -11.17 22.65 -36.36
CA ARG A 106 -11.82 21.63 -35.53
C ARG A 106 -10.92 21.38 -34.31
N PRO A 107 -11.44 21.40 -33.07
CA PRO A 107 -10.62 21.15 -31.89
C PRO A 107 -10.09 19.72 -31.95
N VAL A 108 -8.81 19.57 -32.28
CA VAL A 108 -8.11 18.29 -32.32
C VAL A 108 -7.66 17.93 -30.90
N GLY A 109 -8.48 17.14 -30.21
CA GLY A 109 -8.18 16.62 -28.88
C GLY A 109 -9.44 16.44 -28.01
N ARG A 110 -9.30 15.70 -26.90
CA ARG A 110 -10.28 15.74 -25.80
C ARG A 110 -10.33 17.17 -25.27
N PRO A 111 -11.50 17.73 -24.90
CA PRO A 111 -11.59 19.09 -24.35
C PRO A 111 -10.81 19.18 -23.03
N THR A 112 -9.66 19.86 -23.05
CA THR A 112 -8.78 20.13 -21.90
C THR A 112 -8.75 21.63 -21.52
N VAL A 113 -9.67 22.42 -22.08
CA VAL A 113 -9.77 23.86 -21.81
C VAL A 113 -10.44 24.07 -20.44
N TYR A 114 -9.74 24.76 -19.56
CA TYR A 114 -10.23 25.18 -18.25
C TYR A 114 -11.45 26.12 -18.36
N ARG A 115 -12.33 26.09 -17.36
CA ARG A 115 -13.50 26.97 -17.20
C ARG A 115 -13.71 27.27 -15.72
N ASP A 116 -14.04 28.51 -15.38
CA ASP A 116 -14.25 28.93 -13.98
C ASP A 116 -15.44 28.22 -13.31
N GLU A 117 -16.44 27.81 -14.10
CA GLU A 117 -17.57 26.97 -13.65
C GLU A 117 -17.10 25.69 -12.94
N PHE A 118 -15.95 25.12 -13.34
CA PHE A 118 -15.42 23.90 -12.75
C PHE A 118 -15.02 24.09 -11.28
N CYS A 119 -14.68 25.30 -10.82
CA CYS A 119 -14.42 25.58 -9.40
C CYS A 119 -15.67 25.32 -8.55
N ASN A 120 -16.82 25.85 -8.99
CA ASN A 120 -18.11 25.68 -8.31
C ASN A 120 -18.60 24.23 -8.40
N MET A 121 -18.50 23.61 -9.58
CA MET A 121 -18.85 22.21 -9.77
C MET A 121 -18.01 21.29 -8.87
N LEU A 122 -16.70 21.53 -8.76
CA LEU A 122 -15.81 20.75 -7.90
C LEU A 122 -16.21 20.86 -6.43
N LEU A 123 -16.43 22.08 -5.92
CA LEU A 123 -16.88 22.26 -4.54
C LEU A 123 -18.26 21.60 -4.29
N SER A 124 -19.21 21.72 -5.22
CA SER A 124 -20.52 21.08 -5.08
C SER A 124 -20.45 19.54 -5.10
N PHE A 125 -19.51 18.96 -5.85
CA PHE A 125 -19.34 17.51 -5.95
C PHE A 125 -18.74 16.88 -4.67
N PHE A 126 -17.92 17.63 -3.93
CA PHE A 126 -17.33 17.19 -2.67
C PHE A 126 -18.11 17.63 -1.43
N ARG A 127 -19.05 18.58 -1.54
CA ARG A 127 -20.03 18.93 -0.50
C ARG A 127 -21.23 17.96 -0.54
N ILE A 128 -20.99 16.72 -0.16
CA ILE A 128 -22.05 15.71 0.06
C ILE A 128 -21.90 15.15 1.48
N ASP A 129 -23.01 14.83 2.13
CA ASP A 129 -22.97 14.17 3.43
C ASP A 129 -22.54 12.70 3.30
N VAL A 130 -21.98 12.10 4.35
CA VAL A 130 -21.54 10.69 4.34
C VAL A 130 -22.72 9.72 4.21
N GLU A 131 -23.88 10.09 4.74
CA GLU A 131 -25.10 9.27 4.76
C GLU A 131 -26.27 9.99 4.08
N ARG A 132 -27.29 9.24 3.71
CA ARG A 132 -28.61 9.75 3.36
C ARG A 132 -29.70 8.80 3.83
N GLU A 133 -30.86 9.33 4.16
CA GLU A 133 -32.06 8.53 4.40
C GLU A 133 -32.71 8.14 3.07
N VAL A 134 -33.08 6.87 2.94
CA VAL A 134 -33.80 6.34 1.78
C VAL A 134 -35.00 5.54 2.27
N GLU A 135 -36.20 5.90 1.82
CA GLU A 135 -37.39 5.10 2.06
C GLU A 135 -37.33 3.82 1.22
N VAL A 136 -37.25 2.66 1.87
CA VAL A 136 -37.25 1.35 1.23
C VAL A 136 -38.54 0.62 1.58
N THR A 137 -39.34 0.30 0.57
CA THR A 137 -40.53 -0.52 0.75
C THR A 137 -40.13 -1.98 0.98
N LYS A 138 -40.24 -2.45 2.22
CA LYS A 138 -40.00 -3.85 2.59
C LYS A 138 -41.34 -4.56 2.75
N GLN A 139 -41.41 -5.82 2.34
CA GLN A 139 -42.55 -6.65 2.70
C GLN A 139 -42.38 -7.14 4.13
N ASP A 140 -43.38 -6.90 4.97
CA ASP A 140 -43.45 -7.47 6.31
C ASP A 140 -43.74 -8.99 6.24
N LYS A 141 -43.69 -9.68 7.38
CA LYS A 141 -43.95 -11.13 7.50
C LYS A 141 -45.32 -11.55 6.97
N ASP A 142 -46.29 -10.63 6.99
CA ASP A 142 -47.64 -10.81 6.46
C ASP A 142 -47.80 -10.37 4.99
N GLY A 143 -46.69 -10.15 4.26
CA GLY A 143 -46.67 -9.80 2.82
C GLY A 143 -47.12 -8.37 2.48
N LYS A 144 -47.47 -7.55 3.49
CA LYS A 144 -47.86 -6.15 3.30
C LYS A 144 -46.62 -5.27 3.05
N PRO A 145 -46.66 -4.32 2.11
CA PRO A 145 -45.59 -3.34 1.93
C PRO A 145 -45.59 -2.34 3.09
N VAL A 146 -44.46 -2.27 3.79
CA VAL A 146 -44.17 -1.27 4.83
C VAL A 146 -42.99 -0.42 4.33
N THR A 147 -43.19 0.88 4.23
CA THR A 147 -42.11 1.85 3.98
C THR A 147 -41.27 2.00 5.24
N VAL A 148 -39.99 1.63 5.15
CA VAL A 148 -39.02 1.77 6.24
C VAL A 148 -37.93 2.72 5.76
N THR A 149 -37.67 3.78 6.52
CA THR A 149 -36.53 4.68 6.28
C THR A 149 -35.25 3.97 6.67
N GLU A 150 -34.34 3.77 5.72
CA GLU A 150 -33.02 3.20 5.96
C GLU A 150 -31.92 4.23 5.68
N THR A 151 -30.99 4.37 6.62
CA THR A 151 -29.79 5.18 6.44
C THR A 151 -28.81 4.43 5.54
N VAL A 152 -28.46 5.03 4.39
CA VAL A 152 -27.59 4.45 3.38
C VAL A 152 -26.37 5.34 3.17
N VAL A 153 -25.18 4.74 3.18
CA VAL A 153 -23.91 5.44 2.95
C VAL A 153 -23.86 5.98 1.51
N ASN A 154 -23.57 7.27 1.38
CA ASN A 154 -23.38 7.91 0.07
C ASN A 154 -22.09 7.44 -0.60
N ARG A 155 -22.08 7.47 -1.94
CA ARG A 155 -20.90 7.07 -2.71
C ARG A 155 -19.79 8.11 -2.54
N PHE A 156 -18.70 7.69 -1.92
CA PHE A 156 -17.52 8.52 -1.68
C PHE A 156 -17.06 9.28 -2.96
N PRO A 157 -16.87 10.61 -2.88
CA PRO A 157 -16.46 11.42 -4.02
C PRO A 157 -14.95 11.28 -4.26
N THR A 158 -14.55 11.17 -5.53
CA THR A 158 -13.13 11.10 -5.91
C THR A 158 -12.82 12.03 -7.08
N LEU A 159 -11.58 12.51 -7.15
CA LEU A 159 -11.12 13.43 -8.20
C LEU A 159 -11.17 12.76 -9.58
N GLU A 160 -11.02 11.44 -9.65
CA GLU A 160 -11.20 10.67 -10.88
C GLU A 160 -12.66 10.67 -11.36
N ARG A 161 -13.62 10.52 -10.44
CA ARG A 161 -15.06 10.57 -10.79
C ARG A 161 -15.51 11.98 -11.16
N PHE A 162 -14.92 13.02 -10.56
CA PHE A 162 -15.15 14.41 -10.96
C PHE A 162 -14.52 14.70 -12.34
N ALA A 163 -13.29 14.22 -12.59
CA ALA A 163 -12.67 14.36 -13.90
C ALA A 163 -13.52 13.71 -15.00
N ASP A 164 -14.03 12.51 -14.74
CA ASP A 164 -14.92 11.76 -15.64
C ASP A 164 -16.23 12.53 -15.93
N SER A 165 -16.86 13.14 -14.91
CA SER A 165 -18.12 13.87 -15.10
C SER A 165 -17.98 15.12 -15.97
N ILE A 166 -16.83 15.79 -15.96
CA ILE A 166 -16.52 16.91 -16.88
C ILE A 166 -15.72 16.48 -18.12
N ASN A 167 -15.58 15.17 -18.37
CA ASN A 167 -14.86 14.59 -19.50
C ASN A 167 -13.36 14.96 -19.62
N VAL A 168 -12.66 15.21 -18.51
CA VAL A 168 -11.20 15.39 -18.46
C VAL A 168 -10.48 14.22 -17.78
N THR A 169 -9.16 14.28 -17.68
CA THR A 169 -8.38 13.30 -16.89
C THR A 169 -8.03 13.87 -15.52
N ARG A 170 -7.78 13.01 -14.52
CA ARG A 170 -7.25 13.46 -13.22
C ARG A 170 -5.97 14.28 -13.37
N GLN A 171 -5.12 13.95 -14.34
CA GLN A 171 -3.91 14.73 -14.61
C GLN A 171 -4.26 16.17 -15.03
N THR A 172 -5.24 16.35 -15.91
CA THR A 172 -5.72 17.67 -16.33
C THR A 172 -6.17 18.55 -15.15
N LEU A 173 -6.86 17.97 -14.16
CA LEU A 173 -7.20 18.70 -12.93
C LEU A 173 -5.95 19.11 -12.14
N HIS A 174 -4.97 18.21 -12.01
CA HIS A 174 -3.72 18.52 -11.31
C HIS A 174 -2.90 19.60 -12.04
N ASP A 175 -2.85 19.53 -13.37
CA ASP A 175 -2.20 20.52 -14.22
C ASP A 175 -2.87 21.89 -14.04
N TRP A 176 -4.20 21.98 -14.06
CA TRP A 176 -4.90 23.26 -13.80
C TRP A 176 -4.62 23.83 -12.39
N ALA A 177 -4.50 22.98 -11.38
CA ALA A 177 -4.23 23.41 -9.99
C ALA A 177 -2.78 23.81 -9.73
N THR A 178 -1.83 23.37 -10.57
CA THR A 178 -0.38 23.60 -10.39
C THR A 178 0.28 24.38 -11.51
N ALA A 179 -0.42 24.66 -12.61
CA ALA A 179 0.13 25.39 -13.75
C ALA A 179 0.57 26.79 -13.34
N VAL A 180 1.79 27.14 -13.72
CA VAL A 180 2.45 28.42 -13.45
C VAL A 180 2.62 29.19 -14.77
N GLU A 181 2.52 30.50 -14.72
CA GLU A 181 2.80 31.40 -15.85
C GLU A 181 4.29 31.38 -16.26
N SER A 182 4.65 32.13 -17.31
CA SER A 182 6.04 32.26 -17.81
C SER A 182 7.05 32.59 -16.72
N ASP A 183 6.60 33.31 -15.70
CA ASP A 183 7.42 33.95 -14.68
C ASP A 183 7.75 33.00 -13.51
N GLY A 184 7.32 31.73 -13.60
CA GLY A 184 7.68 30.66 -12.66
C GLY A 184 7.17 30.83 -11.22
N THR A 185 6.41 31.90 -10.93
CA THR A 185 5.94 32.25 -9.58
C THR A 185 4.41 32.35 -9.49
N THR A 186 3.74 32.88 -10.50
CA THR A 186 2.28 33.11 -10.51
C THR A 186 1.52 31.90 -11.03
N LEU A 187 0.54 31.40 -10.27
CA LEU A 187 -0.37 30.33 -10.73
C LEU A 187 -1.31 30.85 -11.82
N LYS A 188 -1.50 30.08 -12.91
CA LYS A 188 -2.42 30.44 -14.01
C LYS A 188 -3.89 30.50 -13.57
N HIS A 189 -4.27 29.64 -12.62
CA HIS A 189 -5.64 29.48 -12.15
C HIS A 189 -5.65 29.42 -10.61
N PRO A 190 -5.43 30.56 -9.91
CA PRO A 190 -5.32 30.59 -8.45
C PRO A 190 -6.62 30.11 -7.76
N GLU A 191 -7.78 30.51 -8.27
CA GLU A 191 -9.10 30.05 -7.81
C GLU A 191 -9.27 28.52 -7.94
N PHE A 192 -8.78 27.94 -9.04
CA PHE A 192 -8.83 26.49 -9.21
C PHE A 192 -7.86 25.78 -8.26
N SER A 193 -6.68 26.35 -8.02
CA SER A 193 -5.72 25.81 -7.04
C SER A 193 -6.31 25.80 -5.62
N TYR A 194 -6.96 26.90 -5.20
CA TYR A 194 -7.65 27.00 -3.91
C TYR A 194 -8.83 26.03 -3.80
N THR A 195 -9.72 25.99 -4.80
CA THR A 195 -10.87 25.05 -4.77
C THR A 195 -10.45 23.59 -4.86
N TYR A 196 -9.34 23.27 -5.54
CA TYR A 196 -8.74 21.93 -5.56
C TYR A 196 -8.18 21.52 -4.19
N ALA A 197 -7.47 22.42 -3.49
CA ALA A 197 -7.06 22.18 -2.11
C ALA A 197 -8.28 21.95 -1.20
N ARG A 198 -9.28 22.84 -1.29
CA ARG A 198 -10.51 22.74 -0.49
C ARG A 198 -11.32 21.46 -0.77
N ALA A 199 -11.33 20.96 -2.00
CA ALA A 199 -11.94 19.68 -2.35
C ALA A 199 -11.22 18.49 -1.71
N ARG A 200 -9.89 18.56 -1.55
CA ARG A 200 -9.13 17.55 -0.79
C ARG A 200 -9.40 17.61 0.71
N ASP A 201 -9.58 18.80 1.28
CA ASP A 201 -9.98 18.94 2.70
C ASP A 201 -11.36 18.31 2.95
N LEU A 202 -12.33 18.58 2.06
CA LEU A 202 -13.66 17.96 2.12
C LEU A 202 -13.57 16.44 1.95
N GLN A 203 -12.75 15.94 1.02
CA GLN A 203 -12.51 14.52 0.86
C GLN A 203 -11.90 13.88 2.13
N ALA A 204 -11.01 14.59 2.83
CA ALA A 204 -10.44 14.15 4.10
C ALA A 204 -11.47 14.13 5.25
N ALA A 205 -12.32 15.16 5.34
CA ALA A 205 -13.42 15.22 6.31
C ALA A 205 -14.37 14.03 6.16
N LEU A 206 -14.77 13.70 4.92
CA LEU A 206 -15.63 12.54 4.66
C LEU A 206 -14.98 11.20 5.04
N ILE A 207 -13.67 11.04 4.83
CA ILE A 207 -12.93 9.84 5.32
C ILE A 207 -12.96 9.77 6.84
N GLN A 208 -12.77 10.89 7.52
CA GLN A 208 -12.79 10.95 8.98
C GLN A 208 -14.19 10.66 9.55
N GLU A 209 -15.22 11.32 9.04
CA GLU A 209 -16.61 11.13 9.47
C GLU A 209 -17.10 9.70 9.20
N GLY A 210 -16.94 9.18 7.98
CA GLY A 210 -17.31 7.80 7.63
C GLY A 210 -16.45 6.73 8.32
N GLY A 211 -15.19 7.06 8.65
CA GLY A 211 -14.33 6.22 9.47
C GLY A 211 -14.74 6.17 10.94
N MET A 212 -15.10 7.31 11.53
CA MET A 212 -15.59 7.42 12.91
C MET A 212 -16.98 6.80 13.08
N GLY A 213 -17.87 6.95 12.10
CA GLY A 213 -19.18 6.30 12.09
C GLY A 213 -19.14 4.79 11.83
N GLY A 214 -17.98 4.21 11.51
CA GLY A 214 -17.83 2.79 11.18
C GLY A 214 -18.46 2.38 9.83
N LEU A 215 -18.77 3.37 8.99
CA LEU A 215 -19.39 3.21 7.66
C LEU A 215 -18.37 2.79 6.61
N TYR A 216 -17.11 3.19 6.80
CA TYR A 216 -15.98 2.76 6.00
C TYR A 216 -15.15 1.70 6.75
N GLU A 217 -14.70 0.68 6.02
CA GLU A 217 -13.82 -0.36 6.56
C GLU A 217 -12.54 0.29 7.12
N SER A 218 -12.24 0.02 8.39
CA SER A 218 -11.21 0.74 9.18
C SER A 218 -9.83 0.72 8.52
N ARG A 219 -9.47 -0.39 7.86
CA ARG A 219 -8.21 -0.52 7.09
C ARG A 219 -8.19 0.38 5.86
N PHE A 220 -9.31 0.49 5.15
CA PHE A 220 -9.43 1.40 4.01
C PHE A 220 -9.37 2.86 4.48
N ALA A 221 -10.12 3.22 5.53
CA ALA A 221 -10.09 4.58 6.09
C ALA A 221 -8.67 4.99 6.52
N THR A 222 -7.95 4.11 7.22
CA THR A 222 -6.55 4.35 7.64
C THR A 222 -5.62 4.59 6.44
N LEU A 223 -5.72 3.77 5.39
CA LEU A 223 -4.90 3.93 4.17
C LEU A 223 -5.31 5.17 3.37
N ALA A 224 -6.60 5.50 3.32
CA ALA A 224 -7.11 6.68 2.64
C ALA A 224 -6.64 7.96 3.35
N ALA A 225 -6.73 8.04 4.69
CA ALA A 225 -6.26 9.17 5.48
C ALA A 225 -4.76 9.45 5.26
N LYS A 226 -3.92 8.41 5.21
CA LYS A 226 -2.48 8.55 4.92
C LYS A 226 -2.21 9.11 3.52
N ASN A 227 -2.87 8.56 2.50
CA ASN A 227 -2.58 8.89 1.10
C ASN A 227 -3.27 10.17 0.60
N LEU A 228 -4.47 10.48 1.10
CA LEU A 228 -5.28 11.61 0.64
C LEU A 228 -5.21 12.82 1.58
N ALA A 229 -5.29 12.60 2.90
CA ALA A 229 -5.21 13.65 3.92
C ALA A 229 -3.78 13.90 4.46
N GLY A 230 -2.80 13.07 4.07
CA GLY A 230 -1.39 13.24 4.47
C GLY A 230 -1.10 12.86 5.93
N TRP A 231 -2.02 12.15 6.60
CA TRP A 231 -1.83 11.70 7.98
C TRP A 231 -0.62 10.76 8.09
N ARG A 232 0.08 10.81 9.22
CA ARG A 232 1.22 9.94 9.52
C ARG A 232 1.01 9.26 10.85
N ASP A 233 1.35 7.97 10.92
CA ASP A 233 1.44 7.27 12.20
C ASP A 233 2.61 7.85 12.99
N GLN A 234 2.36 8.24 14.25
CA GLN A 234 3.44 8.47 15.19
C GLN A 234 3.91 7.13 15.74
N VAL A 235 5.21 6.86 15.66
CA VAL A 235 5.83 5.64 16.18
C VAL A 235 6.88 6.02 17.20
N GLU A 236 6.53 5.94 18.47
CA GLU A 236 7.49 6.11 19.56
C GLU A 236 8.43 4.91 19.60
N GLN A 237 9.65 5.09 19.09
CA GLN A 237 10.70 4.07 19.16
C GLN A 237 11.55 4.30 20.42
N THR A 238 11.27 3.54 21.48
CA THR A 238 12.18 3.43 22.63
C THR A 238 13.40 2.60 22.24
N VAL A 239 14.39 3.24 21.61
CA VAL A 239 15.68 2.62 21.29
C VAL A 239 16.48 2.46 22.57
N THR A 240 16.25 1.38 23.30
CA THR A 240 17.16 0.91 24.36
C THR A 240 18.42 0.38 23.71
N ALA A 241 19.31 1.30 23.31
CA ALA A 241 20.66 0.95 22.92
C ALA A 241 21.40 0.44 24.16
N THR A 242 21.49 -0.88 24.29
CA THR A 242 22.41 -1.51 25.24
C THR A 242 23.83 -1.22 24.76
N VAL A 243 24.37 -0.07 25.16
CA VAL A 243 25.77 0.25 24.96
C VAL A 243 26.55 -0.71 25.85
N THR A 244 26.94 -1.86 25.30
CA THR A 244 28.09 -2.62 25.81
C THR A 244 29.29 -1.70 25.69
N GLN A 245 29.57 -0.98 26.77
CA GLN A 245 30.82 -0.28 26.97
C GLN A 245 31.91 -1.35 27.00
N ALA A 246 32.55 -1.57 25.84
CA ALA A 246 33.77 -2.36 25.78
C ALA A 246 34.75 -1.74 26.78
N THR A 247 35.37 -2.56 27.61
CA THR A 247 36.34 -2.04 28.59
C THR A 247 37.55 -1.47 27.85
N VAL A 248 38.30 -0.59 28.52
CA VAL A 248 39.54 -0.03 27.93
C VAL A 248 40.49 -1.17 27.53
N ASP A 249 40.58 -2.21 28.37
CA ASP A 249 41.38 -3.41 28.13
C ASP A 249 40.94 -4.18 26.86
N GLU A 250 39.64 -4.30 26.60
CA GLU A 250 39.10 -4.93 25.37
C GLU A 250 39.43 -4.10 24.12
N LEU A 251 39.42 -2.77 24.25
CA LEU A 251 39.73 -1.86 23.15
C LEU A 251 41.24 -1.84 22.84
N ASP A 252 42.08 -1.84 23.86
CA ASP A 252 43.53 -1.92 23.74
C ASP A 252 43.98 -3.28 23.15
N ALA A 253 43.32 -4.38 23.55
CA ALA A 253 43.56 -5.70 22.96
C ALA A 253 43.20 -5.74 21.47
N LEU A 254 42.06 -5.17 21.06
CA LEU A 254 41.67 -5.05 19.66
C LEU A 254 42.65 -4.17 18.86
N TYR A 255 43.15 -3.08 19.46
CA TYR A 255 44.13 -2.20 18.82
C TYR A 255 45.48 -2.89 18.63
N ALA A 256 45.95 -3.64 19.63
CA ALA A 256 47.19 -4.42 19.56
C ALA A 256 47.14 -5.51 18.49
N ASP A 257 46.04 -6.27 18.39
CA ASP A 257 45.86 -7.28 17.34
C ASP A 257 45.80 -6.64 15.94
N GLY A 258 45.08 -5.52 15.79
CA GLY A 258 45.06 -4.76 14.53
C GLY A 258 46.44 -4.28 14.08
N MET A 259 47.28 -3.80 15.02
CA MET A 259 48.66 -3.39 14.76
C MET A 259 49.55 -4.58 14.36
N ALA A 260 49.44 -5.71 15.05
CA ALA A 260 50.19 -6.93 14.74
C ALA A 260 49.85 -7.47 13.34
N GLN A 261 48.57 -7.48 12.97
CA GLN A 261 48.12 -7.88 11.63
C GLN A 261 48.64 -6.93 10.54
N ALA A 262 48.67 -5.62 10.80
CA ALA A 262 49.24 -4.63 9.88
C ALA A 262 50.77 -4.80 9.69
N GLU A 263 51.52 -5.18 10.74
CA GLU A 263 52.94 -5.49 10.65
C GLU A 263 53.21 -6.79 9.89
N ALA A 264 52.46 -7.86 10.18
CA ALA A 264 52.53 -9.11 9.42
C ALA A 264 52.26 -8.87 7.92
N GLY A 265 51.27 -8.04 7.59
CA GLY A 265 50.97 -7.63 6.21
C GLY A 265 52.13 -6.87 5.54
N ARG A 266 52.73 -5.89 6.22
CA ARG A 266 53.89 -5.13 5.71
C ARG A 266 55.10 -6.03 5.45
N ASN A 267 55.42 -6.93 6.38
CA ASN A 267 56.54 -7.86 6.27
C ASN A 267 56.31 -8.87 5.12
N ALA A 268 55.09 -9.38 4.95
CA ALA A 268 54.75 -10.27 3.84
C ALA A 268 54.88 -9.58 2.46
N VAL A 269 54.54 -8.29 2.36
CA VAL A 269 54.75 -7.51 1.13
C VAL A 269 56.23 -7.26 0.86
N ALA A 270 57.01 -6.92 1.89
CA ALA A 270 58.47 -6.73 1.76
C ALA A 270 59.19 -8.02 1.30
N ALA A 271 58.87 -9.17 1.91
CA ALA A 271 59.42 -10.46 1.52
C ALA A 271 59.07 -10.85 0.06
N ARG A 272 57.82 -10.60 -0.37
CA ARG A 272 57.40 -10.82 -1.77
C ARG A 272 58.13 -9.91 -2.75
N ARG A 273 58.49 -8.69 -2.33
CA ARG A 273 59.27 -7.76 -3.15
C ARG A 273 60.72 -8.23 -3.28
N GLN A 274 61.37 -8.60 -2.19
CA GLN A 274 62.74 -9.13 -2.18
C GLN A 274 62.85 -10.39 -3.05
N ALA A 275 61.96 -11.37 -2.87
CA ALA A 275 61.94 -12.58 -3.69
C ALA A 275 61.72 -12.31 -5.19
N ARG A 276 61.02 -11.21 -5.55
CA ARG A 276 60.85 -10.78 -6.94
C ARG A 276 62.11 -10.10 -7.50
N GLU A 277 62.79 -9.30 -6.70
CA GLU A 277 64.05 -8.64 -7.07
C GLU A 277 65.17 -9.68 -7.24
N GLU A 278 65.26 -10.68 -6.35
CA GLU A 278 66.16 -11.84 -6.46
C GLU A 278 65.89 -12.68 -7.73
N ALA A 279 64.61 -12.97 -8.02
CA ALA A 279 64.23 -13.71 -9.23
C ALA A 279 64.55 -12.94 -10.53
N GLN A 280 64.52 -11.59 -10.51
CA GLN A 280 64.93 -10.77 -11.65
C GLN A 280 66.46 -10.79 -11.85
N LEU A 281 67.24 -10.73 -10.77
CA LEU A 281 68.70 -10.84 -10.83
C LEU A 281 69.15 -12.21 -11.35
N ALA A 282 68.52 -13.29 -10.88
CA ALA A 282 68.78 -14.65 -11.37
C ALA A 282 68.39 -14.85 -12.84
N GLY A 283 67.46 -14.04 -13.38
CA GLY A 283 67.01 -14.09 -14.77
C GLY A 283 67.92 -13.39 -15.78
N GLN A 284 68.83 -12.51 -15.34
CA GLN A 284 69.75 -11.76 -16.22
C GLN A 284 71.11 -12.45 -16.43
N GLY A 285 71.35 -13.59 -15.79
CA GLY A 285 72.60 -14.36 -15.86
C GLY A 285 72.57 -15.60 -16.77
N LYS A 286 71.75 -15.60 -17.82
CA LYS A 286 71.64 -16.69 -18.81
C LYS A 286 71.71 -16.15 -20.24
#